data_AF-A0A7T6Z945-F1
#
_entry.id   AF-A0A7T6Z945-F1
#
_cell.length_a   1.000
_cell.length_b   1.000
_cell.length_c   1.000
_cell.angle_alpha   90.00
_cell.angle_beta   90.00
_cell.angle_gamma   90.00
#
_symmetry.space_group_name_H-M   'P 1'
#
loop_
_entity.id
_entity.type
_entity.pdbx_description
1 polymer ?
#
loop_
_entity_poly.entity_id
_entity_poly.type
_entity_poly.pdbx_seq_one_letter_code
_entity_poly.pdbx_strand_id
1 'polypeptide(L)'
;MRHPKSTENYRSIIASMSPSMINNVDIKNPSVVAWWSAAYPGFGHLILGHYFIGFVLLVHEVLLNIFSGLNLAIYYSFIGEFERAIQSVDTNWFVAYFPIYFFAIWNSYQRTRQLNEDYVIARQIGYDIYSNSISLFSLNRLEEKKPYIAVFWSVLAPGLGHIYINRMLILLLVPLLVLFMYVSNLLPAVQYTMVGDFESARNITNPQWLMNLPSFYGFMAYDAYLKTVEYNKLYKRYQQLYLENTYQHQQFQMPI
;
A
#
# COMPACT_ATOMS: atom_id res chain seq x y z
N MET A 1 24.94 -6.34 33.22
CA MET A 1 23.99 -5.29 33.69
C MET A 1 23.57 -4.47 32.48
N ARG A 2 22.30 -4.51 32.05
CA ARG A 2 21.80 -3.56 31.03
C ARG A 2 21.83 -2.17 31.68
N HIS A 3 22.53 -1.23 31.05
CA HIS A 3 22.51 0.18 31.43
C HIS A 3 21.07 0.69 31.52
N PRO A 4 20.78 1.64 32.42
CA PRO A 4 19.46 2.25 32.52
C PRO A 4 19.06 2.80 31.14
N LYS A 5 17.78 2.64 30.76
CA LYS A 5 17.18 3.22 29.55
C LYS A 5 17.27 4.75 29.64
N SER A 6 18.45 5.30 29.35
CA SER A 6 18.69 6.73 29.29
C SER A 6 18.37 7.20 27.88
N THR A 7 17.39 8.10 27.81
CA THR A 7 16.81 8.77 26.63
C THR A 7 16.06 7.86 25.66
N GLU A 8 14.81 8.20 25.38
CA GLU A 8 13.96 7.57 24.36
C GLU A 8 14.68 7.64 23.00
N ASN A 9 15.46 6.61 22.67
CA ASN A 9 16.10 6.53 21.38
C ASN A 9 15.04 6.05 20.39
N TYR A 10 14.23 6.98 19.87
CA TYR A 10 13.12 6.73 18.92
C TYR A 10 13.56 5.91 17.70
N ARG A 11 14.87 5.86 17.40
CA ARG A 11 15.49 5.03 16.37
C ARG A 11 15.49 3.53 16.66
N SER A 12 15.04 3.09 17.83
CA SER A 12 14.94 1.67 18.20
C SER A 12 13.57 1.05 17.86
N ILE A 13 12.52 1.82 17.57
CA ILE A 13 11.19 1.25 17.34
C ILE A 13 11.02 0.86 15.87
N ILE A 14 11.04 -0.44 15.57
CA ILE A 14 10.86 -0.96 14.21
C ILE A 14 9.41 -1.30 13.86
N ALA A 15 8.55 -1.47 14.86
CA ALA A 15 7.16 -1.81 14.67
C ALA A 15 6.32 -1.27 15.83
N SER A 16 5.14 -0.77 15.48
CA SER A 16 4.11 -0.37 16.43
C SER A 16 2.81 -1.09 16.08
N MET A 17 2.18 -1.67 17.11
CA MET A 17 0.94 -2.41 16.98
C MET A 17 -0.18 -1.66 17.67
N SER A 18 -1.21 -1.33 16.90
CA SER A 18 -2.50 -0.93 17.43
C SER A 18 -3.49 -2.10 17.32
N PRO A 19 -4.63 -2.02 18.01
CA PRO A 19 -5.69 -3.03 17.89
C PRO A 19 -6.20 -3.18 16.45
N SER A 20 -6.02 -2.18 15.58
CA SER A 20 -6.57 -2.15 14.22
C SER A 20 -5.53 -2.29 13.11
N MET A 21 -4.23 -2.15 13.42
CA MET A 21 -3.16 -2.31 12.45
C MET A 21 -1.79 -2.62 13.07
N ILE A 22 -0.88 -3.13 12.25
CA ILE A 22 0.54 -3.16 12.54
C ILE A 22 1.23 -2.20 11.57
N ASN A 23 1.93 -1.20 12.09
CA ASN A 23 2.82 -0.37 11.28
C ASN A 23 4.27 -0.79 11.54
N ASN A 24 4.97 -1.19 10.49
CA ASN A 24 6.29 -1.79 10.59
C ASN A 24 7.24 -1.19 9.56
N VAL A 25 8.50 -1.12 9.94
CA VAL A 25 9.63 -0.77 9.07
C VAL A 25 10.33 -2.09 8.72
N ASP A 26 10.49 -2.34 7.43
CA ASP A 26 11.28 -3.46 6.88
C ASP A 26 12.01 -2.96 5.65
N ILE A 27 13.13 -3.60 5.32
CA ILE A 27 13.96 -3.24 4.16
C ILE A 27 13.17 -3.48 2.88
N LYS A 28 13.07 -2.45 2.03
CA LYS A 28 12.36 -2.49 0.75
C LYS A 28 13.24 -1.97 -0.38
N ASN A 29 12.96 -2.40 -1.60
CA ASN A 29 13.57 -1.79 -2.77
C ASN A 29 12.93 -0.41 -3.03
N PRO A 30 13.68 0.70 -2.98
CA PRO A 30 13.14 2.05 -3.20
C PRO A 30 12.46 2.23 -4.55
N SER A 31 12.95 1.57 -5.60
CA SER A 31 12.38 1.66 -6.94
C SER A 31 10.99 1.04 -7.03
N VAL A 32 10.74 -0.03 -6.28
CA VAL A 32 9.41 -0.68 -6.26
C VAL A 32 8.39 0.22 -5.57
N VAL A 33 8.78 0.88 -4.48
CA VAL A 33 7.92 1.85 -3.79
C VAL A 33 7.64 3.07 -4.68
N ALA A 34 8.66 3.57 -5.37
CA ALA A 34 8.52 4.68 -6.32
C ALA A 34 7.62 4.31 -7.50
N TRP A 35 7.71 3.07 -8.00
CA TRP A 35 6.83 2.58 -9.07
C TRP A 35 5.37 2.58 -8.64
N TRP A 36 5.06 2.16 -7.41
CA TRP A 36 3.68 2.24 -6.91
C TRP A 36 3.19 3.68 -6.77
N SER A 37 4.05 4.62 -6.37
CA SER A 37 3.71 6.05 -6.40
C SER A 37 3.52 6.61 -7.81
N ALA A 38 4.17 6.03 -8.82
CA ALA A 38 3.97 6.39 -10.22
C ALA A 38 2.66 5.80 -10.78
N ALA A 39 2.31 4.58 -10.37
CA ALA A 39 1.06 3.94 -10.76
C ALA A 39 -0.18 4.64 -10.18
N TYR A 40 -0.06 5.17 -8.96
CA TYR A 40 -1.04 6.05 -8.34
C TYR A 40 -0.37 6.82 -7.18
N PRO A 41 -0.24 8.16 -7.25
CA PRO A 41 0.27 8.96 -6.15
C PRO A 41 -0.45 8.65 -4.84
N GLY A 42 0.36 8.34 -3.82
CA GLY A 42 -0.10 7.92 -2.49
C GLY A 42 0.14 6.45 -2.18
N PHE A 43 0.14 5.55 -3.17
CA PHE A 43 0.35 4.11 -2.95
C PHE A 43 1.73 3.78 -2.35
N GLY A 44 2.80 4.42 -2.82
CA GLY A 44 4.12 4.22 -2.20
C GLY A 44 4.16 4.67 -0.74
N HIS A 45 3.51 5.79 -0.40
CA HIS A 45 3.41 6.25 0.99
C HIS A 45 2.58 5.30 1.87
N LEU A 46 1.51 4.70 1.33
CA LEU A 46 0.73 3.68 2.01
C LEU A 46 1.56 2.40 2.28
N ILE A 47 2.39 1.95 1.34
CA ILE A 47 3.32 0.82 1.54
C ILE A 47 4.28 1.09 2.71
N LEU A 48 4.78 2.32 2.79
CA LEU A 48 5.68 2.76 3.85
C LEU A 48 4.99 3.02 5.20
N GLY A 49 3.66 2.92 5.27
CA GLY A 49 2.91 3.19 6.49
C GLY A 49 2.72 4.68 6.80
N HIS A 50 2.99 5.57 5.84
CA HIS A 50 2.68 7.00 5.92
C HIS A 50 1.23 7.26 5.45
N TYR A 51 0.26 6.74 6.20
CA TYR A 51 -1.15 6.71 5.80
C TYR A 51 -1.73 8.08 5.48
N PHE A 52 -1.52 9.08 6.34
CA PHE A 52 -2.07 10.42 6.14
C PHE A 52 -1.60 11.03 4.81
N ILE A 53 -0.29 11.02 4.56
CA ILE A 53 0.28 11.54 3.31
C ILE A 53 -0.22 10.72 2.12
N GLY A 54 -0.27 9.39 2.25
CA GLY A 54 -0.78 8.50 1.21
C GLY A 54 -2.22 8.81 0.81
N PHE A 55 -3.12 8.98 1.78
CA PHE A 55 -4.52 9.34 1.50
C PHE A 55 -4.67 10.74 0.92
N VAL A 56 -3.91 11.73 1.40
CA VAL A 56 -3.94 13.10 0.85
C VAL A 56 -3.51 13.10 -0.61
N LEU A 57 -2.41 12.42 -0.95
CA LEU A 57 -1.94 12.31 -2.34
C LEU A 57 -2.93 11.56 -3.22
N LEU A 58 -3.58 10.53 -2.68
CA LEU A 58 -4.57 9.77 -3.42
C LEU A 58 -5.82 10.59 -3.73
N VAL A 59 -6.36 11.34 -2.75
CA VAL A 59 -7.50 12.25 -2.98
C VAL A 59 -7.12 13.31 -4.01
N HIS A 60 -5.90 13.84 -3.90
CA HIS A 60 -5.38 14.80 -4.85
C HIS A 60 -5.29 14.23 -6.28
N GLU A 61 -4.79 13.00 -6.44
CA GLU A 61 -4.74 12.30 -7.73
C GLU A 61 -6.12 12.18 -8.36
N VAL A 62 -7.11 11.73 -7.58
CA VAL A 62 -8.50 11.58 -8.06
C VAL A 62 -9.05 12.92 -8.54
N LEU A 63 -8.89 13.98 -7.76
CA LEU A 63 -9.41 15.31 -8.10
C LEU A 63 -8.74 15.87 -9.34
N LEU A 64 -7.41 15.83 -9.43
CA LEU A 64 -6.70 16.33 -10.60
C LEU A 64 -7.01 15.52 -11.84
N ASN A 65 -7.15 14.20 -11.73
CA ASN A 65 -7.49 13.36 -12.88
C ASN A 65 -8.89 13.70 -13.42
N ILE A 66 -9.86 13.94 -12.54
CA ILE A 66 -11.22 14.37 -12.90
C ILE A 66 -11.20 15.73 -13.61
N PHE A 67 -10.48 16.73 -13.07
CA PHE A 67 -10.47 18.07 -13.66
C PHE A 67 -9.62 18.20 -14.91
N SER A 68 -8.53 17.43 -15.01
CA SER A 68 -7.64 17.47 -16.17
C SER A 68 -8.09 16.58 -17.33
N GLY A 69 -8.97 15.59 -17.12
CA GLY A 69 -9.31 14.61 -18.16
C GLY A 69 -8.15 13.65 -18.50
N LEU A 70 -7.16 13.51 -17.61
CA LEU A 70 -5.93 12.76 -17.85
C LEU A 70 -6.18 11.30 -18.28
N ASN A 71 -7.07 10.58 -17.58
CA ASN A 71 -7.36 9.18 -17.91
C ASN A 71 -7.97 9.03 -19.31
N LEU A 72 -8.86 9.95 -19.69
CA LEU A 72 -9.46 9.97 -21.01
C LEU A 72 -8.42 10.25 -22.10
N ALA A 73 -7.48 11.16 -21.83
CA ALA A 73 -6.38 11.46 -22.72
C ALA A 73 -5.45 10.25 -22.92
N ILE A 74 -5.13 9.53 -21.85
CA ILE A 74 -4.35 8.28 -21.90
C ILE A 74 -5.11 7.23 -22.73
N TYR A 75 -6.40 7.05 -22.47
CA TYR A 75 -7.24 6.12 -23.21
C TYR A 75 -7.24 6.41 -24.72
N TYR A 76 -7.53 7.66 -25.12
CA TYR A 76 -7.52 8.06 -26.53
C TYR A 76 -6.15 7.91 -27.17
N SER A 77 -5.08 8.21 -26.43
CA SER A 77 -3.70 8.02 -26.90
C SER A 77 -3.39 6.55 -27.18
N PHE A 78 -3.86 5.61 -26.35
CA PHE A 78 -3.61 4.18 -26.55
C PHE A 78 -4.40 3.58 -27.72
N ILE A 79 -5.54 4.14 -28.08
CA ILE A 79 -6.30 3.71 -29.26
C ILE A 79 -5.92 4.49 -30.54
N GLY A 80 -4.94 5.39 -30.47
CA GLY A 80 -4.42 6.16 -31.60
C GLY A 80 -5.25 7.40 -31.99
N GLU A 81 -6.20 7.82 -31.16
CA GLU A 81 -7.06 8.99 -31.41
C GLU A 81 -6.46 10.26 -30.77
N PHE A 82 -5.30 10.69 -31.26
CA PHE A 82 -4.51 11.77 -30.64
C PHE A 82 -5.24 13.13 -30.62
N GLU A 83 -6.02 13.47 -31.64
CA GLU A 83 -6.78 14.72 -31.66
C GLU A 83 -7.81 14.76 -30.52
N ARG A 84 -8.48 13.64 -30.26
CA ARG A 84 -9.42 13.52 -29.14
C ARG A 84 -8.71 13.53 -27.80
N ALA A 85 -7.52 12.91 -27.72
CA ALA A 85 -6.69 12.98 -26.52
C ALA A 85 -6.36 14.44 -26.16
N ILE A 86 -5.90 15.23 -27.12
CA ILE A 86 -5.56 16.65 -26.91
C ILE A 86 -6.80 17.44 -26.47
N GLN A 87 -7.95 17.22 -27.11
CA GLN A 87 -9.20 17.92 -26.79
C GLN A 87 -9.78 17.53 -25.42
N SER A 88 -9.46 16.32 -24.93
CA SER A 88 -9.96 15.82 -23.65
C SER A 88 -9.24 16.40 -22.43
N VAL A 89 -8.07 17.05 -22.62
CA VAL A 89 -7.23 17.54 -21.54
C VAL A 89 -7.52 19.02 -21.24
N ASP A 90 -7.79 19.32 -19.96
CA ASP A 90 -7.65 20.70 -19.47
C ASP A 90 -6.19 20.99 -19.13
N THR A 91 -5.55 21.82 -19.94
CA THR A 91 -4.12 22.14 -19.82
C THR A 91 -3.76 22.78 -18.48
N ASN A 92 -4.65 23.55 -17.84
CA ASN A 92 -4.33 24.21 -16.58
C ASN A 92 -4.22 23.18 -15.45
N TRP A 93 -5.19 22.28 -15.36
CA TRP A 93 -5.18 21.20 -14.37
C TRP A 93 -4.09 20.16 -14.67
N PHE A 94 -3.84 19.87 -15.94
CA PHE A 94 -2.76 18.97 -16.36
C PHE A 94 -1.37 19.51 -16.01
N VAL A 95 -1.12 20.81 -16.17
CA VAL A 95 0.15 21.41 -15.74
C VAL A 95 0.29 21.37 -14.21
N ALA A 96 -0.80 21.59 -13.48
CA ALA A 96 -0.81 21.50 -12.01
C ALA A 96 -0.52 20.09 -11.47
N TYR A 97 -0.79 19.05 -12.27
CA TYR A 97 -0.53 17.65 -11.93
C TYR A 97 0.95 17.30 -11.83
N PHE A 98 1.77 17.78 -12.78
CA PHE A 98 3.16 17.33 -12.91
C PHE A 98 4.00 17.48 -11.63
N PRO A 99 4.03 18.65 -10.95
CA PRO A 99 4.89 18.82 -9.78
C PRO A 99 4.55 17.84 -8.66
N ILE A 100 3.26 17.60 -8.43
CA ILE A 100 2.79 16.76 -7.33
C ILE A 100 3.00 15.27 -7.65
N TYR A 101 2.79 14.88 -8.90
CA TYR A 101 3.09 13.54 -9.40
C TYR A 101 4.57 13.19 -9.22
N PHE A 102 5.49 14.03 -9.73
CA PHE A 102 6.93 13.79 -9.57
C PHE A 102 7.39 13.88 -8.12
N PHE A 103 6.82 14.80 -7.33
CA PHE A 103 7.10 14.89 -5.91
C PHE A 103 6.69 13.60 -5.18
N ALA A 104 5.52 13.04 -5.46
CA ALA A 104 5.08 11.79 -4.82
C ALA A 104 6.04 10.64 -5.10
N ILE A 105 6.48 10.48 -6.36
CA ILE A 105 7.46 9.46 -6.77
C ILE A 105 8.78 9.67 -6.04
N TRP A 106 9.39 10.84 -6.20
CA TRP A 106 10.68 11.16 -5.60
C TRP A 106 10.65 11.06 -4.06
N ASN A 107 9.60 11.59 -3.43
CA ASN A 107 9.48 11.58 -1.97
C ASN A 107 9.35 10.16 -1.43
N SER A 108 8.54 9.31 -2.07
CA SER A 108 8.40 7.91 -1.67
C SER A 108 9.72 7.13 -1.82
N TYR A 109 10.49 7.40 -2.87
CA TYR A 109 11.83 6.83 -3.07
C TYR A 109 12.79 7.23 -1.94
N GLN A 110 12.91 8.53 -1.66
CA GLN A 110 13.82 9.03 -0.61
C GLN A 110 13.43 8.53 0.78
N ARG A 111 12.13 8.53 1.11
CA ARG A 111 11.63 7.99 2.38
C ARG A 111 11.96 6.50 2.53
N THR A 112 11.85 5.73 1.46
CA THR A 112 12.21 4.31 1.50
C THR A 112 13.69 4.12 1.86
N ARG A 113 14.58 4.92 1.26
CA ARG A 113 16.01 4.87 1.59
C ARG A 113 16.28 5.19 3.05
N GLN A 114 15.68 6.27 3.55
CA GLN A 114 15.83 6.68 4.95
C GLN A 114 15.32 5.60 5.91
N LEU A 115 14.13 5.04 5.66
CA LEU A 115 13.57 3.97 6.50
C LEU A 115 14.42 2.69 6.48
N ASN A 116 15.07 2.38 5.35
CA ASN A 116 16.01 1.25 5.28
C ASN A 116 17.24 1.50 6.15
N GLU A 117 17.80 2.72 6.13
CA GLU A 117 18.94 3.11 6.98
C GLU A 117 18.55 3.05 8.47
N ASP A 118 17.38 3.60 8.82
CA ASP A 118 16.83 3.56 10.18
C ASP A 118 16.64 2.11 10.65
N TYR A 119 16.15 1.21 9.78
CA TYR A 119 16.00 -0.21 10.11
C TYR A 119 17.34 -0.89 10.44
N VAL A 120 18.39 -0.59 9.67
CA VAL A 120 19.74 -1.15 9.90
C VAL A 120 20.29 -0.68 11.25
N ILE A 121 20.15 0.61 11.55
CA ILE A 121 20.58 1.20 12.82
C ILE A 121 19.80 0.59 13.99
N ALA A 122 18.48 0.46 13.88
CA ALA A 122 17.64 -0.14 14.90
C ALA A 122 18.08 -1.58 15.22
N ARG A 123 18.47 -2.35 14.20
CA ARG A 123 18.97 -3.72 14.36
C ARG A 123 20.30 -3.80 15.12
N GLN A 124 21.15 -2.77 15.01
CA GLN A 124 22.43 -2.69 15.72
C GLN A 124 22.25 -2.26 17.19
N ILE A 125 21.34 -1.31 17.45
CA ILE A 125 21.05 -0.82 18.80
C ILE A 125 20.26 -1.86 19.61
N GLY A 126 19.44 -2.66 18.93
CA GLY A 126 18.48 -3.56 19.55
C GLY A 126 17.12 -2.89 19.74
N TYR A 127 16.07 -3.70 19.72
CA TYR A 127 14.67 -3.26 19.78
C TYR A 127 13.78 -4.31 20.42
N ASP A 128 12.66 -3.84 20.98
CA ASP A 128 11.60 -4.70 21.50
C ASP A 128 10.46 -4.78 20.47
N ILE A 129 9.83 -5.96 20.33
CA ILE A 129 8.64 -6.17 19.50
C ILE A 129 7.48 -6.59 20.40
N TYR A 130 6.34 -5.94 20.23
CA TYR A 130 5.08 -6.33 20.88
C TYR A 130 4.31 -7.32 20.01
N SER A 131 3.76 -8.39 20.62
CA SER A 131 3.08 -9.47 19.91
C SER A 131 1.56 -9.35 19.88
N ASN A 132 0.96 -8.55 20.76
CA ASN A 132 -0.48 -8.35 20.82
C ASN A 132 -0.85 -6.92 21.21
N SER A 133 -2.01 -6.51 20.74
CA SER A 133 -2.69 -5.27 21.14
C SER A 133 -4.18 -5.55 21.20
N ILE A 134 -4.77 -5.33 22.36
CA ILE A 134 -6.19 -5.62 22.62
C ILE A 134 -6.87 -4.32 23.02
N SER A 135 -8.01 -4.05 22.40
CA SER A 135 -8.93 -2.98 22.77
C SER A 135 -10.36 -3.51 22.72
N LEU A 136 -11.31 -2.75 23.25
CA LEU A 136 -12.74 -3.06 23.24
C LEU A 136 -13.26 -3.38 21.83
N PHE A 137 -12.72 -2.69 20.82
CA PHE A 137 -13.20 -2.78 19.44
C PHE A 137 -12.46 -3.81 18.59
N SER A 138 -11.28 -4.26 18.98
CA SER A 138 -10.45 -5.13 18.14
C SER A 138 -9.34 -5.83 18.90
N LEU A 139 -8.97 -7.01 18.41
CA LEU A 139 -7.81 -7.77 18.85
C LEU A 139 -6.85 -7.91 17.67
N ASN A 140 -5.62 -7.44 17.87
CA ASN A 140 -4.54 -7.67 16.92
C ASN A 140 -3.46 -8.52 17.58
N ARG A 141 -3.04 -9.57 16.88
CA ARG A 141 -1.96 -10.44 17.31
C ARG A 141 -1.05 -10.73 16.14
N LEU A 142 0.24 -10.67 16.40
CA LEU A 142 1.27 -11.07 15.47
C LEU A 142 1.22 -12.59 15.31
N GLU A 143 0.92 -13.05 14.10
CA GLU A 143 0.80 -14.46 13.76
C GLU A 143 1.30 -14.72 12.34
N GLU A 144 1.79 -15.92 12.08
CA GLU A 144 2.25 -16.31 10.75
C GLU A 144 1.04 -16.62 9.84
N LYS A 145 0.99 -15.94 8.70
CA LYS A 145 -0.11 -16.04 7.72
C LYS A 145 0.43 -16.46 6.35
N LYS A 146 -0.39 -17.12 5.55
CA LYS A 146 0.03 -17.56 4.21
C LYS A 146 -0.18 -16.44 3.19
N PRO A 147 0.87 -15.92 2.52
CA PRO A 147 0.75 -14.77 1.62
C PRO A 147 -0.23 -14.98 0.46
N TYR A 148 -0.27 -16.20 -0.09
CA TYR A 148 -1.16 -16.52 -1.21
C TYR A 148 -2.65 -16.46 -0.82
N ILE A 149 -2.99 -16.72 0.45
CA ILE A 149 -4.37 -16.60 0.94
C ILE A 149 -4.78 -15.12 1.00
N ALA A 150 -3.88 -14.24 1.45
CA ALA A 150 -4.13 -12.80 1.46
C ALA A 150 -4.36 -12.26 0.04
N VAL A 151 -3.55 -12.71 -0.92
CA VAL A 151 -3.70 -12.34 -2.35
C VAL A 151 -5.00 -12.86 -2.91
N PHE A 152 -5.33 -14.14 -2.68
CA PHE A 152 -6.57 -14.76 -3.18
C PHE A 152 -7.80 -13.94 -2.78
N TRP A 153 -7.90 -13.57 -1.50
CA TRP A 153 -9.00 -12.76 -1.02
C TRP A 153 -8.98 -11.33 -1.55
N SER A 154 -7.81 -10.70 -1.68
CA SER A 154 -7.70 -9.36 -2.29
C SER A 154 -8.05 -9.34 -3.78
N VAL A 155 -7.79 -10.42 -4.52
CA VAL A 155 -8.16 -10.52 -5.95
C VAL A 155 -9.67 -10.74 -6.10
N LEU A 156 -10.28 -11.57 -5.26
CA LEU A 156 -11.71 -11.84 -5.31
C LEU A 156 -12.53 -10.60 -4.91
N ALA A 157 -12.15 -9.95 -3.82
CA ALA A 157 -12.74 -8.70 -3.38
C ALA A 157 -11.67 -7.85 -2.69
N PRO A 158 -11.15 -6.80 -3.36
CA PRO A 158 -10.12 -5.95 -2.80
C PRO A 158 -10.51 -5.41 -1.41
N GLY A 159 -9.60 -5.58 -0.45
CA GLY A 159 -9.81 -5.27 0.97
C GLY A 159 -9.97 -6.51 1.86
N LEU A 160 -10.48 -7.65 1.35
CA LEU A 160 -10.60 -8.85 2.19
C LEU A 160 -9.25 -9.40 2.64
N GLY A 161 -8.21 -9.34 1.79
CA GLY A 161 -6.86 -9.71 2.18
C GLY A 161 -6.30 -8.82 3.30
N HIS A 162 -6.69 -7.55 3.36
CA HIS A 162 -6.31 -6.61 4.42
C HIS A 162 -6.99 -6.91 5.75
N ILE A 163 -8.26 -7.35 5.71
CA ILE A 163 -8.95 -7.88 6.90
C ILE A 163 -8.24 -9.13 7.39
N TYR A 164 -7.88 -10.05 6.48
CA TYR A 164 -7.17 -11.28 6.83
C TYR A 164 -5.86 -10.99 7.57
N ILE A 165 -5.11 -9.93 7.24
CA ILE A 165 -3.87 -9.54 7.93
C ILE A 165 -4.06 -8.50 9.05
N ASN A 166 -5.29 -8.15 9.43
CA ASN A 166 -5.60 -7.11 10.42
C ASN A 166 -4.98 -5.73 10.10
N ARG A 167 -5.02 -5.31 8.83
CA ARG A 167 -4.55 -3.98 8.36
C ARG A 167 -5.73 -3.10 7.96
N MET A 168 -6.52 -2.67 8.95
CA MET A 168 -7.85 -2.10 8.70
C MET A 168 -7.83 -0.72 8.03
N LEU A 169 -6.79 0.09 8.20
CA LEU A 169 -6.78 1.44 7.60
C LEU A 169 -6.83 1.44 6.07
N ILE A 170 -6.29 0.41 5.41
CA ILE A 170 -6.33 0.33 3.94
C ILE A 170 -7.76 0.12 3.42
N LEU A 171 -8.68 -0.36 4.26
CA LEU A 171 -10.09 -0.53 3.88
C LEU A 171 -10.78 0.80 3.56
N LEU A 172 -10.22 1.94 3.95
CA LEU A 172 -10.69 3.26 3.55
C LEU A 172 -10.65 3.49 2.02
N LEU A 173 -9.88 2.67 1.29
CA LEU A 173 -9.85 2.69 -0.18
C LEU A 173 -11.00 1.90 -0.82
N VAL A 174 -11.66 1.00 -0.08
CA VAL A 174 -12.74 0.15 -0.63
C VAL A 174 -13.94 0.97 -1.10
N PRO A 175 -14.45 1.97 -0.34
CA PRO A 175 -15.54 2.83 -0.83
C PRO A 175 -15.18 3.55 -2.13
N LEU A 176 -13.94 4.02 -2.27
CA LEU A 176 -13.47 4.68 -3.48
C LEU A 176 -13.40 3.70 -4.66
N LEU A 177 -12.94 2.48 -4.42
CA LEU A 177 -12.96 1.42 -5.43
C LEU A 177 -14.39 1.11 -5.88
N VAL A 178 -15.34 0.98 -4.95
CA VAL A 178 -16.77 0.77 -5.26
C VAL A 178 -17.33 1.93 -6.07
N LEU A 179 -16.97 3.17 -5.73
CA LEU A 179 -17.34 4.34 -6.52
C LEU A 179 -16.81 4.25 -7.95
N PHE A 180 -15.54 3.88 -8.15
CA PHE A 180 -14.99 3.69 -9.49
C PHE A 180 -15.70 2.59 -10.26
N MET A 181 -15.98 1.44 -9.64
CA MET A 181 -16.72 0.35 -10.27
C MET A 181 -18.14 0.77 -10.67
N TYR A 182 -18.80 1.57 -9.84
CA TYR A 182 -20.15 2.08 -10.10
C TYR A 182 -20.15 3.10 -11.25
N VAL A 183 -19.34 4.15 -11.17
CA VAL A 183 -19.35 5.24 -12.16
C VAL A 183 -18.76 4.80 -13.51
N SER A 184 -17.88 3.79 -13.51
CA SER A 184 -17.37 3.19 -14.76
C SER A 184 -18.35 2.22 -15.43
N ASN A 185 -19.46 1.85 -14.78
CA ASN A 185 -20.33 0.74 -15.20
C ASN A 185 -19.57 -0.59 -15.38
N LEU A 186 -18.58 -0.86 -14.52
CA LEU A 186 -17.76 -2.07 -14.63
C LEU A 186 -18.60 -3.34 -14.55
N LEU A 187 -19.51 -3.45 -13.58
CA LEU A 187 -20.25 -4.70 -13.34
C LEU A 187 -21.16 -5.07 -14.53
N PRO A 188 -21.97 -4.15 -15.08
CA PRO A 188 -22.72 -4.45 -16.31
C PRO A 188 -21.78 -4.75 -17.50
N ALA A 189 -20.64 -4.06 -17.63
CA ALA A 189 -19.68 -4.33 -18.70
C ALA A 189 -19.09 -5.74 -18.61
N VAL A 190 -18.82 -6.22 -17.39
CA VAL A 190 -18.40 -7.60 -17.15
C VAL A 190 -19.49 -8.60 -17.54
N GLN A 191 -20.76 -8.29 -17.26
CA GLN A 191 -21.88 -9.15 -17.67
C GLN A 191 -22.00 -9.25 -19.20
N TYR A 192 -21.93 -8.13 -19.91
CA TYR A 192 -21.96 -8.14 -21.38
C TYR A 192 -20.77 -8.88 -21.99
N THR A 193 -19.56 -8.72 -21.42
CA THR A 193 -18.39 -9.48 -21.89
C THR A 193 -18.51 -10.99 -21.63
N MET A 194 -19.15 -11.42 -20.54
CA MET A 194 -19.43 -12.84 -20.28
C MET A 194 -20.43 -13.45 -21.28
N VAL A 195 -21.37 -12.66 -21.80
CA VAL A 195 -22.32 -13.08 -22.84
C VAL A 195 -21.69 -13.01 -24.25
N GLY A 196 -20.53 -12.35 -24.39
CA GLY A 196 -19.82 -12.17 -25.65
C GLY A 196 -20.23 -10.92 -26.44
N ASP A 197 -21.06 -10.04 -25.86
CA ASP A 197 -21.47 -8.77 -26.46
C ASP A 197 -20.48 -7.65 -26.08
N PHE A 198 -19.38 -7.58 -26.81
CA PHE A 198 -18.33 -6.58 -26.58
C PHE A 198 -18.73 -5.17 -27.02
N GLU A 199 -19.67 -5.03 -27.95
CA GLU A 199 -20.12 -3.73 -28.45
C GLU A 199 -20.94 -3.01 -27.38
N SER A 200 -21.93 -3.71 -26.79
CA SER A 200 -22.69 -3.18 -25.66
C SER A 200 -21.77 -2.90 -24.48
N ALA A 201 -20.83 -3.80 -24.16
CA ALA A 201 -19.87 -3.58 -23.07
C ALA A 201 -19.04 -2.30 -23.26
N ARG A 202 -18.57 -2.04 -24.48
CA ARG A 202 -17.80 -0.83 -24.79
C ARG A 202 -18.64 0.44 -24.65
N ASN A 203 -19.88 0.41 -25.14
CA ASN A 203 -20.75 1.59 -25.19
C ASN A 203 -21.22 2.06 -23.80
N ILE A 204 -21.40 1.15 -22.85
CA ILE A 204 -21.84 1.51 -21.50
C ILE A 204 -20.70 1.94 -20.57
N THR A 205 -19.46 1.59 -20.90
CA THR A 205 -18.31 1.74 -20.02
C THR A 205 -17.78 3.17 -20.07
N ASN A 206 -17.53 3.77 -18.91
CA ASN A 206 -16.88 5.08 -18.86
C ASN A 206 -15.35 4.92 -18.71
N PRO A 207 -14.54 5.21 -19.74
CA PRO A 207 -13.10 4.99 -19.72
C PRO A 207 -12.37 5.86 -18.69
N GLN A 208 -12.85 7.08 -18.42
CA GLN A 208 -12.24 7.99 -17.44
C GLN A 208 -12.11 7.34 -16.05
N TRP A 209 -13.17 6.66 -15.62
CA TRP A 209 -13.22 6.03 -14.29
C TRP A 209 -12.64 4.62 -14.31
N LEU A 210 -12.87 3.86 -15.39
CA LEU A 210 -12.39 2.50 -15.56
C LEU A 210 -10.86 2.44 -15.44
N MET A 211 -10.15 3.42 -16.01
CA MET A 211 -8.68 3.48 -16.03
C MET A 211 -8.03 3.55 -14.62
N ASN A 212 -8.78 3.89 -13.57
CA ASN A 212 -8.26 3.84 -12.20
C ASN A 212 -8.18 2.41 -11.64
N LEU A 213 -9.01 1.49 -12.15
CA LEU A 213 -9.19 0.16 -11.55
C LEU A 213 -7.94 -0.73 -11.59
N PRO A 214 -7.16 -0.81 -12.69
CA PRO A 214 -5.98 -1.69 -12.73
C PRO A 214 -4.97 -1.37 -11.63
N SER A 215 -4.67 -0.09 -11.43
CA SER A 215 -3.75 0.37 -10.37
C SER A 215 -4.29 0.02 -8.98
N PHE A 216 -5.58 0.25 -8.71
CA PHE A 216 -6.19 -0.07 -7.40
C PHE A 216 -6.24 -1.57 -7.11
N TYR A 217 -6.70 -2.38 -8.07
CA TYR A 217 -6.77 -3.84 -7.92
C TYR A 217 -5.37 -4.42 -7.72
N GLY A 218 -4.41 -4.02 -8.58
CA GLY A 218 -3.02 -4.45 -8.49
C GLY A 218 -2.40 -4.07 -7.15
N PHE A 219 -2.61 -2.83 -6.69
CA PHE A 219 -2.08 -2.34 -5.43
C PHE A 219 -2.63 -3.13 -4.24
N MET A 220 -3.94 -3.37 -4.20
CA MET A 220 -4.58 -4.10 -3.11
C MET A 220 -4.07 -5.54 -3.00
N ALA A 221 -3.86 -6.22 -4.13
CA ALA A 221 -3.29 -7.57 -4.15
C ALA A 221 -1.82 -7.56 -3.73
N TYR A 222 -1.02 -6.63 -4.29
CA TYR A 222 0.40 -6.52 -3.98
C TYR A 222 0.67 -6.13 -2.53
N ASP A 223 -0.04 -5.14 -2.01
CA ASP A 223 0.13 -4.64 -0.64
C ASP A 223 -0.26 -5.72 0.39
N ALA A 224 -1.33 -6.47 0.13
CA ALA A 224 -1.72 -7.61 0.97
C ALA A 224 -0.63 -8.70 0.98
N TYR A 225 -0.06 -9.03 -0.19
CA TYR A 225 1.09 -9.95 -0.28
C TYR A 225 2.28 -9.45 0.53
N LEU A 226 2.74 -8.23 0.22
CA LEU A 226 3.92 -7.62 0.79
C LEU A 226 3.82 -7.58 2.32
N LYS A 227 2.71 -7.09 2.86
CA LYS A 227 2.51 -7.01 4.31
C LYS A 227 2.38 -8.36 4.97
N THR A 228 1.80 -9.36 4.32
CA THR A 228 1.81 -10.72 4.87
C THR A 228 3.25 -11.22 5.05
N VAL A 229 4.09 -11.03 4.04
CA VAL A 229 5.51 -11.42 4.10
C VAL A 229 6.25 -10.65 5.20
N GLU A 230 6.04 -9.34 5.29
CA GLU A 230 6.67 -8.50 6.31
C GLU A 230 6.24 -8.86 7.74
N TYR A 231 4.94 -9.10 7.97
CA TYR A 231 4.43 -9.51 9.28
C TYR A 231 4.96 -10.88 9.68
N ASN A 232 5.12 -11.81 8.74
CA ASN A 232 5.74 -13.11 9.01
C ASN A 232 7.21 -12.99 9.42
N LYS A 233 7.99 -12.11 8.76
CA LYS A 233 9.37 -11.83 9.17
C LYS A 233 9.41 -11.22 10.57
N LEU A 234 8.52 -10.26 10.85
CA LEU A 234 8.40 -9.62 12.14
C LEU A 234 8.05 -10.65 13.24
N TYR A 235 7.13 -11.58 12.95
CA TYR A 235 6.76 -12.68 13.84
C TYR A 235 7.94 -13.59 14.17
N LYS A 236 8.70 -14.04 13.16
CA LYS A 236 9.90 -14.86 13.37
C LYS A 236 10.95 -14.14 14.20
N ARG A 237 11.12 -12.84 13.98
CA ARG A 237 12.04 -12.02 14.75
C ARG A 237 11.59 -11.86 16.20
N TYR A 238 10.30 -11.66 16.43
CA TYR A 238 9.72 -11.65 17.77
C TYR A 238 9.98 -12.97 18.49
N GLN A 239 9.72 -14.11 17.85
CA GLN A 239 9.98 -15.43 18.44
C GLN A 239 11.46 -15.61 18.78
N GLN A 240 12.36 -15.23 17.87
CA GLN A 240 13.80 -15.28 18.12
C GLN A 240 14.17 -14.45 19.37
N LEU A 241 13.77 -13.18 19.43
CA LEU A 241 14.07 -12.31 20.57
C LEU A 241 13.46 -12.84 21.86
N TYR A 242 12.25 -13.40 21.81
CA TYR A 242 11.62 -14.03 22.97
C TYR A 242 12.45 -15.21 23.48
N LEU A 243 12.89 -16.10 22.60
CA LEU A 243 13.69 -17.27 22.98
C LEU A 243 15.07 -16.86 23.51
N GLU A 244 15.74 -15.93 22.85
CA GLU A 244 17.04 -15.39 23.27
C GLU A 244 16.93 -14.76 24.67
N ASN A 245 15.94 -13.91 24.91
CA ASN A 245 15.77 -13.26 26.22
C ASN A 245 15.31 -14.21 27.34
N THR A 246 14.61 -15.31 27.01
CA THR A 246 14.03 -16.22 28.01
C THR A 246 14.95 -17.40 28.35
N TYR A 247 15.62 -17.98 27.36
CA TYR A 247 16.30 -19.27 27.50
C TYR A 247 17.81 -19.22 27.23
N GLN A 248 18.33 -18.20 26.54
CA GLN A 248 19.75 -18.16 26.20
C GLN A 248 20.60 -17.81 27.44
N HIS A 249 21.51 -18.71 27.78
CA HIS A 249 22.44 -18.48 28.87
C HIS A 249 23.37 -17.29 28.54
N GLN A 250 23.70 -16.45 29.53
CA GLN A 250 24.48 -15.22 29.31
C GLN A 250 25.89 -15.47 28.74
N GLN A 251 26.42 -16.68 28.92
CA GLN A 251 27.73 -17.08 28.41
C GLN A 251 27.67 -17.75 27.03
N PHE A 252 26.48 -17.92 26.45
CA PHE A 252 26.33 -18.53 25.14
C PHE A 252 26.84 -17.57 24.05
N GLN A 253 27.91 -17.97 23.36
CA GLN A 253 28.44 -17.26 22.21
C GLN A 253 27.74 -17.73 20.94
N MET A 254 27.15 -16.80 20.19
CA MET A 254 26.58 -17.10 18.87
C MET A 254 27.70 -17.50 17.90
N PRO A 255 27.51 -18.56 17.07
CA PRO A 255 28.44 -18.84 16.00
C PRO A 255 28.50 -17.67 15.01
N ILE A 256 29.72 -17.27 14.64
CA ILE A 256 30.03 -16.18 13.69
C ILE A 256 29.59 -16.58 12.28
#